data_AF-A0A1Y1Q4Q0-F1
#
_entry.id   AF-A0A1Y1Q4Q0-F1
#
_cell.length_a   1.000
_cell.length_b   1.000
_cell.length_c   1.000
_cell.angle_alpha   90.00
_cell.angle_beta   90.00
_cell.angle_gamma   90.00
#
_symmetry.space_group_name_H-M   'P 1'
#
loop_
_entity.id
_entity.type
_entity.pdbx_description
1 polymer ?
#
loop_
_entity_poly.entity_id
_entity_poly.type
_entity_poly.pdbx_seq_one_letter_code
_entity_poly.pdbx_strand_id
1 'polypeptide(L)'
;MVNFLDSDSANLEDLEMASWNHSAVQFSLLKSLDIPDKYVPRPELSLDLGTLDLTKLKIGAKQELKPDVCLYPATRRGLSRPTDILRMTEMPLLVIEILSPTQGMYDIKEKFKAYFALGIKSCWLVLPEIENITIYSSTMDSGKAFSRLHGDSEVVDEVLAIRVPLDKIFE
;
A
#
# COMPACT_ATOMS: atom_id res chain seq x y z
N MET A 1 45.87 -8.13 12.26
CA MET A 1 45.54 -8.63 10.92
C MET A 1 44.02 -8.67 10.85
N VAL A 2 43.44 -7.89 9.96
CA VAL A 2 42.01 -7.56 9.94
C VAL A 2 41.23 -8.78 9.44
N ASN A 3 40.24 -9.24 10.21
CA ASN A 3 39.23 -10.17 9.72
C ASN A 3 38.34 -9.43 8.73
N PHE A 4 38.67 -9.54 7.44
CA PHE A 4 37.72 -9.32 6.37
C PHE A 4 37.05 -10.66 6.12
N LEU A 5 35.78 -10.77 6.52
CA LEU A 5 34.73 -11.66 6.01
C LEU A 5 33.60 -11.74 7.07
N ASP A 6 33.09 -10.58 7.52
CA ASP A 6 31.65 -10.48 7.78
C ASP A 6 31.08 -9.94 6.48
N SER A 7 30.82 -10.85 5.54
CA SER A 7 29.91 -10.54 4.45
C SER A 7 28.55 -10.36 5.10
N ASP A 8 28.08 -9.11 5.17
CA ASP A 8 26.68 -8.78 5.37
C ASP A 8 25.86 -9.66 4.42
N SER A 9 25.36 -10.78 4.94
CA SER A 9 24.28 -11.51 4.31
C SER A 9 23.06 -10.63 4.49
N ALA A 10 22.91 -9.63 3.61
CA ALA A 10 21.63 -8.97 3.43
C ALA A 10 20.60 -10.11 3.30
N ASN A 11 19.67 -10.19 4.26
CA ASN A 11 18.60 -11.18 4.24
C ASN A 11 17.92 -11.08 2.88
N LEU A 12 18.14 -12.08 2.02
CA LEU A 12 17.51 -12.20 0.71
C LEU A 12 15.97 -12.24 0.82
N GLU A 13 15.44 -12.46 2.02
CA GLU A 13 14.01 -12.42 2.36
C GLU A 13 13.39 -11.00 2.31
N ASP A 14 14.18 -9.92 2.30
CA ASP A 14 13.69 -8.54 2.39
C ASP A 14 13.69 -7.76 1.05
N LEU A 15 14.18 -8.35 -0.05
CA LEU A 15 14.09 -7.71 -1.37
C LEU A 15 12.77 -8.10 -2.04
N GLU A 16 11.71 -7.36 -1.70
CA GLU A 16 10.44 -7.36 -2.42
C GLU A 16 10.73 -6.93 -3.88
N MET A 17 10.97 -7.90 -4.75
CA MET A 17 11.26 -7.61 -6.15
C MET A 17 9.94 -7.24 -6.84
N ALA A 18 9.76 -5.95 -7.12
CA ALA A 18 8.66 -5.46 -7.92
C ALA A 18 8.69 -6.14 -9.29
N SER A 19 7.76 -7.09 -9.49
CA SER A 19 7.57 -7.76 -10.78
C SER A 19 7.06 -6.77 -11.84
N TRP A 20 7.14 -7.15 -13.12
CA TRP A 20 6.61 -6.32 -14.22
C TRP A 20 5.15 -5.92 -13.98
N ASN A 21 4.30 -6.90 -13.64
CA ASN A 21 2.87 -6.65 -13.40
C ASN A 21 2.65 -5.76 -12.18
N HIS A 22 3.42 -5.96 -11.10
CA HIS A 22 3.35 -5.10 -9.91
C HIS A 22 3.67 -3.65 -10.27
N SER A 23 4.80 -3.41 -10.94
CA SER A 23 5.21 -2.06 -11.33
C SER A 23 4.22 -1.39 -12.30
N ALA A 24 3.71 -2.14 -13.29
CA ALA A 24 2.72 -1.62 -14.24
C ALA A 24 1.42 -1.21 -13.54
N VAL A 25 0.87 -2.08 -12.68
CA VAL A 25 -0.35 -1.80 -11.93
C VAL A 25 -0.14 -0.66 -10.93
N GLN A 26 1.00 -0.60 -10.24
CA GLN A 26 1.33 0.52 -9.35
C GLN A 26 1.29 1.85 -10.11
N PHE A 27 1.95 1.92 -11.26
CA PHE A 27 1.94 3.13 -12.10
C PHE A 27 0.52 3.53 -12.55
N SER A 28 -0.27 2.57 -13.01
CA SER A 28 -1.66 2.79 -13.43
C SER A 28 -2.55 3.27 -12.28
N LEU A 29 -2.36 2.74 -11.06
CA LEU A 29 -3.02 3.22 -9.85
C LEU A 29 -2.61 4.65 -9.50
N LEU A 30 -1.31 4.98 -9.52
CA LEU A 30 -0.82 6.34 -9.26
C LEU A 30 -1.47 7.34 -10.21
N LYS A 31 -1.54 7.02 -11.51
CA LYS A 31 -2.17 7.88 -12.50
C LYS A 31 -3.67 8.02 -12.29
N SER A 32 -4.36 6.92 -12.00
CA SER A 32 -5.82 6.91 -11.89
C SER A 32 -6.34 7.53 -10.59
N LEU A 33 -5.51 7.55 -9.54
CA LEU A 33 -5.84 8.09 -8.22
C LEU A 33 -5.30 9.50 -7.99
N ASP A 34 -4.48 10.05 -8.90
CA ASP A 34 -4.13 11.46 -8.92
C ASP A 34 -5.32 12.30 -9.40
N ILE A 35 -6.25 12.54 -8.48
CA ILE A 35 -7.50 13.26 -8.74
C ILE A 35 -7.32 14.70 -8.25
N PRO A 36 -7.24 15.69 -9.17
CA PRO A 36 -7.00 17.09 -8.83
C PRO A 36 -7.95 17.59 -7.73
N ASP A 37 -7.39 18.37 -6.80
CA ASP A 37 -8.07 18.97 -5.65
C ASP A 37 -8.75 17.99 -4.68
N LYS A 38 -8.65 16.67 -4.90
CA LYS A 38 -9.17 15.65 -3.99
C LYS A 38 -8.10 14.79 -3.38
N TYR A 39 -7.25 14.18 -4.20
CA TYR A 39 -6.29 13.18 -3.74
C TYR A 39 -4.94 13.30 -4.44
N VAL A 40 -3.88 12.94 -3.72
CA VAL A 40 -2.52 12.84 -4.26
C VAL A 40 -1.93 11.50 -3.83
N PRO A 41 -1.65 10.59 -4.76
CA PRO A 41 -1.03 9.31 -4.46
C PRO A 41 0.49 9.46 -4.28
N ARG A 42 1.05 8.62 -3.40
CA ARG A 42 2.49 8.56 -3.11
C ARG A 42 2.92 7.09 -3.12
N PRO A 43 3.84 6.70 -4.01
CA PRO A 43 4.37 5.35 -4.00
C PRO A 43 5.35 5.18 -2.83
N GLU A 44 5.44 3.98 -2.29
CA GLU A 44 6.59 3.53 -1.49
C GLU A 44 6.94 4.43 -0.29
N LEU A 45 5.92 5.01 0.37
CA LEU A 45 6.14 5.96 1.46
C LEU A 45 6.05 5.26 2.82
N SER A 46 7.15 5.23 3.57
CA SER A 46 7.17 4.63 4.91
C SER A 46 6.29 5.41 5.89
N LEU A 47 5.46 4.68 6.63
CA LEU A 47 4.55 5.16 7.67
C LEU A 47 5.13 4.84 9.05
N ASP A 48 5.09 5.80 9.96
CA ASP A 48 5.58 5.64 11.32
C ASP A 48 4.60 4.83 12.17
N LEU A 49 5.08 3.75 12.81
CA LEU A 49 4.27 2.92 13.72
C LEU A 49 4.42 3.31 15.18
N GLY A 50 5.14 4.40 15.51
CA GLY A 50 5.49 4.77 16.89
C GLY A 50 4.32 4.90 17.87
N THR A 51 3.08 5.02 17.38
CA THR A 51 1.86 5.05 18.21
C THR A 51 1.27 3.67 18.52
N LEU A 52 1.73 2.59 17.86
CA LEU A 52 1.22 1.23 18.04
C LEU A 52 2.04 0.42 19.03
N ASP A 53 1.34 -0.43 19.78
CA ASP A 53 1.96 -1.50 20.54
C ASP A 53 2.28 -2.68 19.59
N LEU A 54 3.51 -2.68 19.06
CA LEU A 54 3.97 -3.68 18.08
C LEU A 54 3.91 -5.12 18.61
N THR A 55 3.92 -5.33 19.94
CA THR A 55 3.82 -6.68 20.53
C THR A 55 2.48 -7.36 20.25
N LYS A 56 1.45 -6.56 19.92
CA LYS A 56 0.12 -7.04 19.58
C LYS A 56 -0.06 -7.32 18.08
N LEU A 57 0.91 -6.92 17.26
CA LEU A 57 0.84 -7.05 15.81
C LEU A 57 1.72 -8.20 15.36
N LYS A 58 1.25 -8.98 14.40
CA LYS A 58 2.03 -10.05 13.75
C LYS A 58 2.82 -9.53 12.55
N ILE A 59 3.27 -8.28 12.62
CA ILE A 59 4.20 -7.71 11.66
C ILE A 59 5.60 -7.86 12.27
N GLY A 60 6.62 -8.10 11.46
CA GLY A 60 8.01 -8.19 11.96
C GLY A 60 8.38 -6.97 12.82
N ALA A 61 9.48 -7.04 13.57
CA ALA A 61 9.91 -6.00 14.51
C ALA A 61 10.37 -4.67 13.85
N LYS A 62 9.78 -4.29 12.71
CA LYS A 62 9.99 -3.04 12.00
C LYS A 62 9.13 -1.95 12.64
N GLN A 63 9.71 -0.76 12.83
CA GLN A 63 9.00 0.42 13.35
C GLN A 63 8.26 1.20 12.24
N GLU A 64 8.20 0.65 11.03
CA GLU A 64 7.55 1.25 9.88
C GLU A 64 6.78 0.19 9.08
N LEU A 65 5.75 0.65 8.38
CA LEU A 65 5.14 -0.06 7.27
C LEU A 65 5.30 0.77 6.00
N LYS A 66 5.53 0.09 4.88
CA LYS A 66 5.73 0.74 3.59
C LYS A 66 4.72 0.15 2.60
N PRO A 67 3.57 0.80 2.40
CA PRO A 67 2.60 0.39 1.39
C PRO A 67 3.13 0.68 -0.02
N ASP A 68 2.67 -0.07 -1.01
CA ASP A 68 3.00 0.19 -2.42
C ASP A 68 2.46 1.55 -2.86
N VAL A 69 1.23 1.91 -2.43
CA VAL A 69 0.63 3.22 -2.70
C VAL A 69 -0.08 3.74 -1.46
N CYS A 70 0.21 4.98 -1.09
CA CYS A 70 -0.54 5.78 -0.12
C CYS A 70 -1.37 6.84 -0.84
N LEU A 71 -2.60 7.10 -0.41
CA LEU A 71 -3.43 8.19 -0.92
C LEU A 71 -3.70 9.23 0.16
N TYR A 72 -3.22 10.45 -0.05
CA TYR A 72 -3.45 11.59 0.83
C TYR A 72 -4.51 12.53 0.25
N PRO A 73 -5.19 13.34 1.07
CA PRO A 73 -5.98 14.45 0.55
C PRO A 73 -5.07 15.39 -0.25
N ALA A 74 -5.61 15.99 -1.32
CA ALA A 74 -4.92 17.02 -2.09
C ALA A 74 -4.78 18.31 -1.25
N THR A 75 -3.80 18.31 -0.37
CA THR A 75 -3.39 19.48 0.41
C THR A 75 -2.26 20.20 -0.32
N ARG A 76 -2.08 21.50 -0.04
CA ARG A 76 -0.93 22.28 -0.54
C ARG A 76 0.35 21.93 0.23
N ARG A 77 0.68 20.64 0.35
CA ARG A 77 1.93 20.19 0.95
C ARG A 77 3.04 20.24 -0.11
N GLY A 78 3.95 21.19 0.04
CA GLY A 78 5.17 21.28 -0.77
C GLY A 78 6.22 20.24 -0.35
N LEU A 79 7.39 20.30 -0.98
CA LEU A 79 8.54 19.48 -0.59
C LEU A 79 8.96 19.80 0.85
N SER A 80 9.34 18.78 1.62
CA SER A 80 9.94 18.97 2.94
C SER A 80 11.35 19.54 2.79
N ARG A 81 11.62 20.65 3.47
CA ARG A 81 12.92 21.35 3.43
C ARG A 81 13.27 21.91 4.81
N PRO A 82 14.56 22.00 5.17
CA PRO A 82 15.73 21.57 4.40
C PRO A 82 15.98 20.06 4.44
N THR A 83 15.30 19.34 5.34
CA THR A 83 15.42 17.89 5.52
C THR A 83 14.17 17.19 5.02
N ASP A 84 14.35 16.01 4.45
CA ASP A 84 13.25 15.17 3.98
C ASP A 84 12.54 14.44 5.13
N ILE A 85 11.39 13.84 4.84
CA ILE A 85 10.60 13.05 5.77
C ILE A 85 10.77 11.58 5.41
N LEU A 86 11.47 10.85 6.27
CA LEU A 86 11.74 9.43 6.05
C LEU A 86 10.56 8.54 6.46
N ARG A 87 9.77 8.99 7.44
CA ARG A 87 8.55 8.29 7.92
C ARG A 87 7.44 9.30 8.15
N MET A 88 6.28 9.02 7.56
CA MET A 88 5.11 9.86 7.71
C MET A 88 4.39 9.54 9.01
N THR A 89 4.16 10.56 9.83
CA THR A 89 3.30 10.50 11.02
C THR A 89 1.85 10.88 10.72
N GLU A 90 1.63 11.67 9.67
CA GLU A 90 0.30 11.91 9.12
C GLU A 90 -0.10 10.69 8.28
N MET A 91 -1.15 9.99 8.69
CA MET A 91 -1.58 8.75 8.02
C MET A 91 -2.38 9.04 6.75
N PRO A 92 -2.20 8.23 5.69
CA PRO A 92 -3.00 8.37 4.47
C PRO A 92 -4.47 8.00 4.71
N LEU A 93 -5.34 8.42 3.80
CA LEU A 93 -6.75 8.02 3.82
C LEU A 93 -6.92 6.57 3.33
N LEU A 94 -6.11 6.18 2.34
CA LEU A 94 -6.10 4.87 1.71
C LEU A 94 -4.67 4.36 1.57
N VAL A 95 -4.51 3.06 1.78
CA VAL A 95 -3.31 2.30 1.43
C VAL A 95 -3.66 1.18 0.45
N ILE A 96 -2.77 0.93 -0.50
CA ILE A 96 -2.91 -0.15 -1.49
C ILE A 96 -1.69 -1.04 -1.38
N GLU A 97 -1.93 -2.35 -1.32
CA GLU A 97 -0.92 -3.40 -1.44
C GLU A 97 -1.23 -4.21 -2.69
N ILE A 98 -0.23 -4.37 -3.54
CA ILE A 98 -0.28 -5.08 -4.81
C ILE A 98 0.43 -6.40 -4.58
N LEU A 99 -0.30 -7.50 -4.66
CA LEU A 99 0.25 -8.82 -4.43
C LEU A 99 1.34 -9.11 -5.48
N SER A 100 2.58 -9.24 -5.02
CA SER A 100 3.69 -9.74 -5.83
C SER A 100 3.80 -11.26 -5.72
N PRO A 101 4.44 -11.95 -6.69
CA PRO A 101 4.55 -13.42 -6.67
C PRO A 101 5.25 -14.00 -5.45
N THR A 102 6.10 -13.21 -4.79
CA THR A 102 6.90 -13.64 -3.62
C THR A 102 6.23 -13.30 -2.29
N GLN A 103 5.12 -12.57 -2.29
CA GLN A 103 4.47 -12.06 -1.10
C GLN A 103 3.25 -12.90 -0.73
N GLY A 104 3.11 -13.23 0.56
CA GLY A 104 1.94 -13.94 1.06
C GLY A 104 0.74 -13.02 1.24
N MET A 105 -0.43 -13.47 0.78
CA MET A 105 -1.70 -12.75 1.06
C MET A 105 -1.97 -12.64 2.59
N TYR A 106 -1.48 -13.59 3.39
CA TYR A 106 -1.59 -13.52 4.85
C TYR A 106 -0.85 -12.31 5.41
N ASP A 107 0.36 -12.03 4.92
CA ASP A 107 1.20 -10.94 5.40
C ASP A 107 0.55 -9.58 5.10
N ILE A 108 -0.01 -9.42 3.89
CA ILE A 108 -0.79 -8.22 3.53
C ILE A 108 -1.97 -8.03 4.48
N LYS A 109 -2.69 -9.10 4.82
CA LYS A 109 -3.83 -9.01 5.75
C LYS A 109 -3.39 -8.61 7.16
N GLU A 110 -2.22 -9.04 7.64
CA GLU A 110 -1.66 -8.56 8.90
C GLU A 110 -1.22 -7.08 8.81
N LYS A 111 -0.63 -6.63 7.69
CA LYS A 111 -0.38 -5.21 7.43
C LYS A 111 -1.68 -4.39 7.50
N PHE A 112 -2.77 -4.87 6.90
CA PHE A 112 -4.06 -4.16 6.92
C PHE A 112 -4.62 -3.97 8.34
N LYS A 113 -4.48 -4.96 9.22
CA LYS A 113 -4.86 -4.79 10.63
C LYS A 113 -4.08 -3.67 11.30
N ALA A 114 -2.78 -3.59 11.03
CA ALA A 114 -1.93 -2.51 11.54
C ALA A 114 -2.33 -1.15 10.93
N TYR A 115 -2.60 -1.09 9.62
CA TYR A 115 -3.09 0.12 8.97
C TYR A 115 -4.41 0.63 9.57
N PHE A 116 -5.37 -0.25 9.81
CA PHE A 116 -6.62 0.13 10.48
C PHE A 116 -6.39 0.58 11.93
N ALA A 117 -5.44 -0.04 12.65
CA ALA A 117 -5.06 0.42 13.99
C ALA A 117 -4.41 1.82 14.00
N LEU A 118 -3.82 2.25 12.87
CA LEU A 118 -3.32 3.63 12.65
C LEU A 118 -4.43 4.60 12.23
N GLY A 119 -5.66 4.14 12.06
CA GLY A 119 -6.80 4.97 11.65
C GLY A 119 -6.91 5.20 10.14
N ILE A 120 -6.18 4.45 9.31
CA ILE A 120 -6.37 4.45 7.85
C ILE A 120 -7.78 3.93 7.54
N LYS A 121 -8.48 4.60 6.62
CA LYS A 121 -9.92 4.40 6.44
C LYS A 121 -10.25 3.26 5.47
N SER A 122 -9.37 3.03 4.50
CA SER A 122 -9.54 2.02 3.46
C SER A 122 -8.23 1.34 3.12
N CYS A 123 -8.27 0.05 2.87
CA CYS A 123 -7.15 -0.75 2.39
C CYS A 123 -7.56 -1.53 1.13
N TRP A 124 -6.80 -1.41 0.05
CA TRP A 124 -7.04 -2.16 -1.19
C TRP A 124 -5.98 -3.24 -1.36
N LEU A 125 -6.42 -4.48 -1.56
CA LEU A 125 -5.59 -5.60 -1.98
C LEU A 125 -5.78 -5.81 -3.48
N VAL A 126 -4.71 -5.66 -4.26
CA VAL A 126 -4.74 -5.80 -5.72
C VAL A 126 -4.03 -7.09 -6.12
N LEU A 127 -4.67 -7.90 -6.96
CA LEU A 127 -4.10 -9.13 -7.52
C LEU A 127 -3.97 -8.94 -9.04
N PRO A 128 -2.78 -8.55 -9.54
CA PRO A 128 -2.58 -8.28 -10.97
C PRO A 128 -2.92 -9.47 -11.87
N GLU A 129 -2.55 -10.70 -11.48
CA GLU A 129 -2.68 -11.89 -12.33
C GLU A 129 -4.11 -12.25 -12.72
N ILE A 130 -5.08 -11.84 -11.91
CA ILE A 130 -6.51 -12.12 -12.13
C ILE A 130 -7.34 -10.83 -12.23
N GLU A 131 -6.68 -9.68 -12.39
CA GLU A 131 -7.30 -8.36 -12.53
C GLU A 131 -8.37 -8.11 -11.45
N ASN A 132 -8.01 -8.39 -10.20
CA ASN A 132 -8.91 -8.28 -9.06
C ASN A 132 -8.45 -7.23 -8.06
N ILE A 133 -9.41 -6.51 -7.49
CA ILE A 133 -9.19 -5.59 -6.37
C ILE A 133 -10.20 -5.93 -5.27
N THR A 134 -9.71 -6.15 -4.05
CA THR A 134 -10.56 -6.28 -2.87
C THR A 134 -10.38 -5.08 -1.95
N ILE A 135 -11.46 -4.39 -1.65
CA ILE A 135 -11.48 -3.22 -0.76
C ILE A 135 -11.95 -3.63 0.63
N TYR A 136 -11.18 -3.26 1.64
CA TYR A 136 -11.54 -3.37 3.06
C TYR A 136 -11.78 -1.97 3.62
N SER A 137 -12.92 -1.76 4.27
CA SER A 137 -13.35 -0.46 4.80
C SER A 137 -13.42 -0.51 6.32
N SER A 138 -12.56 0.27 7.00
CA SER A 138 -12.49 0.43 8.46
C SER A 138 -12.22 -0.83 9.32
N THR A 139 -12.59 -2.04 8.88
CA THR A 139 -12.24 -3.33 9.53
C THR A 139 -11.95 -4.41 8.49
N MET A 140 -11.43 -5.55 8.96
CA MET A 140 -11.13 -6.73 8.12
C MET A 140 -12.33 -7.67 7.92
N ASP A 141 -13.51 -7.34 8.47
CA ASP A 141 -14.62 -8.29 8.58
C ASP A 141 -15.37 -8.50 7.26
N SER A 142 -15.36 -7.50 6.37
CA SER A 142 -16.04 -7.58 5.07
C SER A 142 -15.25 -6.84 3.99
N GLY A 143 -14.56 -7.61 3.13
CA GLY A 143 -13.95 -7.09 1.91
C GLY A 143 -14.92 -7.16 0.73
N LYS A 144 -14.97 -6.11 -0.10
CA LYS A 144 -15.73 -6.08 -1.35
C LYS A 144 -14.79 -6.27 -2.54
N ALA A 145 -14.98 -7.34 -3.30
CA ALA A 145 -14.15 -7.68 -4.45
C ALA A 145 -14.74 -7.13 -5.75
N PHE A 146 -13.86 -6.67 -6.64
CA PHE A 146 -14.16 -6.21 -7.99
C PHE A 146 -13.23 -6.94 -8.97
N SER A 147 -13.76 -7.48 -10.07
CA SER A 147 -12.96 -8.15 -11.08
C SER A 147 -13.59 -8.06 -12.47
N ARG A 148 -12.75 -7.83 -13.47
CA ARG A 148 -13.16 -7.88 -14.89
C ARG A 148 -13.70 -9.27 -15.27
N LEU A 149 -13.17 -10.34 -14.67
CA LEU A 149 -13.65 -11.71 -14.88
C LEU A 149 -15.09 -11.92 -14.42
N HIS A 150 -15.57 -11.12 -13.46
CA HIS A 150 -16.94 -11.16 -12.96
C HIS A 150 -17.84 -10.08 -13.57
N GLY A 151 -17.35 -9.35 -14.59
CA GLY A 151 -18.12 -8.35 -15.32
C GLY A 151 -18.14 -6.96 -14.68
N ASP A 152 -17.33 -6.72 -13.65
CA ASP A 152 -17.17 -5.37 -13.08
C ASP A 152 -16.48 -4.45 -14.09
N SER A 153 -16.96 -3.22 -14.20
CA SER A 153 -16.37 -2.19 -15.07
C SER A 153 -15.48 -1.21 -14.30
N GLU A 154 -15.75 -1.01 -13.01
CA GLU A 154 -15.01 -0.09 -12.15
C GLU A 154 -14.86 -0.67 -10.74
N VAL A 155 -13.80 -0.27 -10.06
CA VAL A 155 -13.65 -0.43 -8.62
C VAL A 155 -14.28 0.77 -7.90
N VAL A 156 -15.02 0.51 -6.83
CA VAL A 156 -15.74 1.54 -6.06
C VAL A 156 -15.39 1.46 -4.59
N ASP A 157 -14.70 2.49 -4.09
CA ASP A 157 -14.51 2.72 -2.65
C ASP A 157 -15.55 3.71 -2.15
N GLU A 158 -16.53 3.21 -1.41
CA GLU A 158 -17.65 4.01 -0.91
C GLU A 158 -17.22 4.95 0.24
N VAL A 159 -16.21 4.57 1.02
CA VAL A 159 -15.73 5.37 2.17
C VAL A 159 -15.05 6.64 1.70
N LEU A 160 -14.29 6.55 0.61
CA LEU A 160 -13.58 7.68 0.03
C LEU A 160 -14.27 8.25 -1.22
N ALA A 161 -15.43 7.71 -1.60
CA ALA A 161 -16.14 8.08 -2.83
C ALA A 161 -15.25 8.05 -4.08
N ILE A 162 -14.36 7.05 -4.17
CA ILE A 162 -13.47 6.83 -5.30
C ILE A 162 -14.13 5.83 -6.25
N ARG A 163 -14.07 6.14 -7.54
CA ARG A 163 -14.50 5.26 -8.63
C ARG A 163 -13.44 5.28 -9.71
N VAL A 164 -12.90 4.11 -10.05
CA VAL A 164 -11.85 3.98 -11.07
C VAL A 164 -12.23 2.83 -12.01
N PRO A 165 -12.36 3.10 -13.32
CA PRO A 165 -12.53 2.05 -14.32
C PRO A 165 -11.39 1.01 -14.24
N LEU A 166 -11.73 -0.29 -14.24
CA LEU A 166 -10.74 -1.36 -14.07
C LEU A 166 -9.77 -1.47 -15.26
N ASP A 167 -10.20 -1.07 -16.45
CA ASP A 167 -9.34 -0.94 -17.64
C ASP A 167 -8.20 0.07 -17.41
N LYS A 168 -8.44 1.15 -16.67
CA LYS A 168 -7.39 2.14 -16.35
C LYS A 168 -6.34 1.63 -15.37
N ILE A 169 -6.60 0.50 -14.70
CA ILE A 169 -5.69 -0.11 -13.72
C ILE A 169 -4.90 -1.26 -14.36
N PHE A 170 -5.56 -2.08 -15.18
CA PHE A 170 -5.01 -3.35 -15.68
C PHE A 170 -4.65 -3.38 -17.18
N GLU A 171 -4.87 -2.31 -17.96
CA GLU A 171 -4.39 -2.21 -19.36
C GLU A 171 -2.93 -1.74 -19.52
#